data_AF-A0A5S9QZL1-F1
#
_entry.id   AF-A0A5S9QZL1-F1
#
_cell.length_a   1.000
_cell.length_b   1.000
_cell.length_c   1.000
_cell.angle_alpha   90.00
_cell.angle_beta   90.00
_cell.angle_gamma   90.00
#
_symmetry.space_group_name_H-M   'P 1'
#
loop_
_entity.id
_entity.type
_entity.pdbx_description
1 polymer ?
#
loop_
_entity_poly.entity_id
_entity_poly.type
_entity_poly.pdbx_seq_one_letter_code
_entity_poly.pdbx_strand_id
1 'polypeptide(L)'
;MFSRLKYVPRFLSYAVYGRSGADAEDIKRLVNEEQLSNVRVLGRQDKSLMNRLWSLCDVSLVHLRDTPLFSSVIPSKIFESMGMGLPMIIGVPEGEATAIVRDDHCGLVIQPEDEVAMVAAIENIYSDQTLRASLQENAINAANKYDRTRLAHDFLRSAEDVLRAESAKHAKGTEK
;
A
#
# COMPACT_ATOMS: atom_id res chain seq x y z
N MET A 1 4.85 -18.37 -0.71
CA MET A 1 5.05 -16.95 -0.34
C MET A 1 6.21 -16.74 0.63
N PHE A 2 6.20 -17.29 1.86
CA PHE A 2 7.26 -16.98 2.85
C PHE A 2 8.51 -17.89 2.82
N SER A 3 8.46 -19.04 2.17
CA SER A 3 9.56 -20.04 2.16
C SER A 3 10.86 -19.50 1.56
N ARG A 4 10.77 -18.63 0.55
CA ARG A 4 11.95 -18.02 -0.10
C ARG A 4 12.58 -16.89 0.70
N LEU A 5 11.92 -16.36 1.74
CA LEU A 5 12.49 -15.31 2.59
C LEU A 5 13.73 -15.79 3.36
N LYS A 6 13.94 -17.10 3.49
CA LYS A 6 15.17 -17.70 4.06
C LYS A 6 16.44 -17.30 3.34
N TYR A 7 16.34 -17.04 2.04
CA TYR A 7 17.49 -16.80 1.16
C TYR A 7 17.79 -15.32 0.96
N VAL A 8 16.91 -14.44 1.47
CA VAL A 8 17.13 -13.00 1.45
C VAL A 8 18.08 -12.65 2.61
N PRO A 9 19.12 -11.84 2.38
CA PRO A 9 20.21 -11.66 3.34
C PRO A 9 19.79 -11.18 4.75
N ARG A 10 20.62 -11.54 5.73
CA ARG A 10 20.37 -11.51 7.19
C ARG A 10 20.03 -10.13 7.80
N PHE A 11 20.14 -9.05 7.04
CA PHE A 11 19.88 -7.68 7.49
C PHE A 11 18.46 -7.20 7.21
N LEU A 12 17.66 -7.95 6.44
CA LEU A 12 16.29 -7.56 6.14
C LEU A 12 15.30 -8.23 7.12
N SER A 13 14.68 -7.43 7.97
CA SER A 13 13.66 -7.90 8.92
C SER A 13 12.26 -7.59 8.41
N TYR A 14 11.40 -8.61 8.32
CA TYR A 14 10.01 -8.44 7.91
C TYR A 14 9.10 -8.30 9.12
N ALA A 15 8.36 -7.20 9.20
CA ALA A 15 7.35 -7.00 10.23
C ALA A 15 5.94 -7.19 9.62
N VAL A 16 5.23 -8.23 10.07
CA VAL A 16 3.85 -8.48 9.63
C VAL A 16 2.87 -7.88 10.63
N TYR A 17 2.13 -6.87 10.18
CA TYR A 17 1.13 -6.16 10.98
C TYR A 17 -0.29 -6.57 10.58
N GLY A 18 -1.12 -6.86 11.58
CA GLY A 18 -2.56 -6.94 11.40
C GLY A 18 -3.08 -8.23 10.77
N ARG A 19 -3.46 -9.17 11.64
CA ARG A 19 -4.59 -10.08 11.46
C ARG A 19 -4.96 -10.56 12.88
N SER A 20 -6.21 -10.41 13.30
CA SER A 20 -6.69 -11.01 14.56
C SER A 20 -7.08 -12.46 14.32
N GLY A 21 -6.87 -13.34 15.29
CA GLY A 21 -7.39 -14.73 15.26
C GLY A 21 -6.43 -15.75 14.60
N ALA A 22 -7.02 -16.83 14.07
CA ALA A 22 -6.35 -18.03 13.52
C ALA A 22 -5.24 -17.70 12.51
N ASP A 23 -5.49 -16.65 11.75
CA ASP A 23 -4.68 -16.12 10.69
C ASP A 23 -3.28 -15.63 11.11
N ALA A 24 -3.11 -15.15 12.35
CA ALA A 24 -1.79 -14.77 12.88
C ALA A 24 -1.03 -15.97 13.48
N GLU A 25 -1.76 -16.93 14.05
CA GLU A 25 -1.19 -18.17 14.56
C GLU A 25 -0.66 -19.05 13.43
N ASP A 26 -1.35 -19.09 12.28
CA ASP A 26 -0.87 -19.78 11.08
C ASP A 26 0.46 -19.20 10.57
N ILE A 27 0.62 -17.87 10.60
CA ILE A 27 1.87 -17.22 10.18
C ILE A 27 2.99 -17.53 11.19
N LYS A 28 2.71 -17.48 12.50
CA LYS A 28 3.70 -17.87 13.51
C LYS A 28 4.13 -19.33 13.36
N ARG A 29 3.17 -20.22 13.09
CA ARG A 29 3.44 -21.64 12.82
C ARG A 29 4.37 -21.79 11.61
N LEU A 30 4.03 -21.16 10.49
CA LEU A 30 4.87 -21.16 9.29
C LEU A 30 6.28 -20.61 9.56
N VAL A 31 6.41 -19.48 10.27
CA VAL A 31 7.71 -18.91 10.64
C VAL A 31 8.55 -19.89 11.45
N ASN A 32 7.93 -20.62 12.38
CA ASN A 32 8.61 -21.62 13.21
C ASN A 32 8.99 -22.89 12.42
N GLU A 33 8.05 -23.46 11.66
CA GLU A 33 8.25 -24.65 10.83
C GLU A 33 9.35 -24.41 9.78
N GLU A 34 9.36 -23.23 9.19
CA GLU A 34 10.32 -22.82 8.18
C GLU A 34 11.61 -22.21 8.81
N GLN A 35 11.70 -22.07 10.13
CA GLN A 35 12.86 -21.51 10.84
C GLN A 35 13.30 -20.12 10.31
N LEU A 36 12.33 -19.25 10.04
CA LEU A 36 12.55 -17.91 9.50
C LEU A 36 13.08 -16.96 10.58
N SER A 37 14.41 -16.88 10.73
CA SER A 37 15.06 -15.99 11.72
C SER A 37 14.90 -14.50 11.44
N ASN A 38 14.49 -14.14 10.22
CA ASN A 38 14.36 -12.77 9.71
C ASN A 38 12.91 -12.26 9.66
N VAL A 39 11.93 -13.02 10.15
CA VAL A 39 10.52 -12.62 10.20
C VAL A 39 10.08 -12.38 11.63
N ARG A 40 9.50 -11.20 11.89
CA ARG A 40 8.93 -10.80 13.18
C ARG A 40 7.42 -10.62 13.04
N VAL A 41 6.65 -11.45 13.72
CA VAL A 41 5.18 -11.32 13.77
C VAL A 41 4.80 -10.50 14.99
N LEU A 42 4.42 -9.24 14.78
CA LEU A 42 4.13 -8.30 15.87
C LEU A 42 2.65 -8.32 16.31
N GLY A 43 1.78 -8.99 15.56
CA GLY A 43 0.35 -9.07 15.90
C GLY A 43 -0.35 -7.71 15.78
N ARG A 44 -1.42 -7.51 16.58
CA ARG A 44 -2.11 -6.22 16.65
C ARG A 44 -1.31 -5.25 17.50
N GLN A 45 -1.08 -4.07 16.96
CA GLN A 45 -0.38 -2.98 17.61
C GLN A 45 -1.34 -1.83 17.89
N ASP A 46 -1.04 -1.05 18.93
CA ASP A 46 -1.80 0.15 19.23
C ASP A 46 -1.62 1.17 18.10
N LYS A 47 -2.70 1.89 17.76
CA LYS A 47 -2.66 2.89 16.67
C LYS A 47 -1.61 3.98 16.94
N SER A 48 -1.40 4.36 18.20
CA SER A 48 -0.38 5.35 18.60
C SER A 48 1.05 4.91 18.30
N LEU A 49 1.32 3.60 18.21
CA LEU A 49 2.65 3.06 17.92
C LEU A 49 2.92 2.91 16.43
N MET A 50 1.88 2.94 15.58
CA MET A 50 2.03 2.62 14.17
C MET A 50 2.99 3.54 13.44
N ASN A 51 2.96 4.85 13.70
CA ASN A 51 3.90 5.79 13.06
C ASN A 51 5.37 5.44 13.39
N ARG A 52 5.63 5.08 14.65
CA ARG A 52 6.97 4.68 15.09
C ARG A 52 7.39 3.34 14.48
N LEU A 53 6.45 2.42 14.28
CA LEU A 53 6.73 1.14 13.64
C LEU A 53 7.05 1.32 12.16
N TRP A 54 6.25 2.11 11.45
CA TRP A 54 6.49 2.45 10.05
C TRP A 54 7.82 3.19 9.85
N SER A 55 8.24 4.06 10.78
CA SER A 55 9.54 4.75 10.69
C SER A 55 10.76 3.84 10.79
N LEU A 56 10.59 2.59 11.19
CA LEU A 56 11.66 1.58 11.23
C LEU A 56 11.74 0.77 9.93
N CYS A 57 10.80 0.94 9.01
CA CYS A 57 10.76 0.21 7.75
C CYS A 57 11.52 0.96 6.66
N ASP A 58 12.25 0.22 5.82
CA ASP A 58 12.85 0.78 4.59
C ASP A 58 11.92 0.68 3.38
N VAL A 59 11.04 -0.33 3.37
CA VAL A 59 10.12 -0.66 2.28
C VAL A 59 8.83 -1.22 2.88
N SER A 60 7.71 -0.95 2.23
CA SER A 60 6.41 -1.53 2.55
C SER A 60 5.99 -2.59 1.54
N LEU A 61 5.30 -3.64 2.00
CA LEU A 61 4.75 -4.69 1.15
C LEU A 61 3.22 -4.71 1.29
N VAL A 62 2.51 -4.53 0.19
CA VAL A 62 1.05 -4.62 0.11
C VAL A 62 0.69 -5.77 -0.81
N HIS A 63 0.05 -6.80 -0.27
CA HIS A 63 -0.25 -7.99 -1.04
C HIS A 63 -1.69 -8.46 -0.77
N LEU A 64 -2.39 -8.84 -1.84
CA LEU A 64 -3.73 -9.42 -1.79
C LEU A 64 -3.76 -10.68 -2.66
N ARG A 65 -4.76 -11.54 -2.43
CA ARG A 65 -4.96 -12.73 -3.26
C ARG A 65 -5.32 -12.35 -4.69
N ASP A 66 -5.00 -13.23 -5.63
CA ASP A 66 -5.38 -13.02 -7.02
C ASP A 66 -6.86 -13.37 -7.24
N THR A 67 -7.74 -12.41 -6.96
CA THR A 67 -9.18 -12.58 -7.19
C THR A 67 -9.78 -11.33 -7.83
N PRO A 68 -10.77 -11.44 -8.73
CA PRO A 68 -11.38 -10.29 -9.40
C PRO A 68 -11.98 -9.24 -8.45
N LEU A 69 -12.34 -9.64 -7.23
CA LEU A 69 -12.83 -8.70 -6.20
C LEU A 69 -11.78 -7.64 -5.83
N PHE A 70 -10.49 -8.00 -5.86
CA PHE A 70 -9.42 -7.11 -5.38
C PHE A 70 -8.87 -6.15 -6.44
N SER A 71 -9.30 -6.23 -7.71
CA SER A 71 -8.87 -5.27 -8.75
C SER A 71 -9.49 -3.88 -8.57
N SER A 72 -10.67 -3.78 -7.97
CA SER A 72 -11.35 -2.50 -7.68
C SER A 72 -11.14 -1.99 -6.26
N VAL A 73 -10.37 -2.71 -5.44
CA VAL A 73 -10.10 -2.33 -4.06
C VAL A 73 -8.80 -1.53 -3.99
N ILE A 74 -8.85 -0.36 -3.35
CA ILE A 74 -7.64 0.40 -3.01
C ILE A 74 -7.30 0.18 -1.52
N PRO A 75 -6.25 -0.59 -1.19
CA PRO A 75 -5.85 -0.80 0.19
C PRO A 75 -5.36 0.48 0.85
N SER A 76 -5.83 0.79 2.08
CA SER A 76 -5.41 1.99 2.81
C SER A 76 -3.90 2.07 3.09
N LYS A 77 -3.23 0.90 3.10
CA LYS A 77 -1.78 0.79 3.33
C LYS A 77 -0.94 1.50 2.27
N ILE A 78 -1.46 1.67 1.05
CA ILE A 78 -0.80 2.46 0.01
C ILE A 78 -0.59 3.91 0.50
N PHE A 79 -1.65 4.51 1.04
CA PHE A 79 -1.61 5.90 1.50
C PHE A 79 -0.79 6.05 2.80
N GLU A 80 -0.81 5.03 3.67
CA GLU A 80 0.05 5.00 4.86
C GLU A 80 1.54 4.97 4.46
N SER A 81 1.90 4.13 3.48
CA SER A 81 3.25 4.09 2.92
C SER A 81 3.68 5.41 2.29
N MET A 82 2.80 6.03 1.49
CA MET A 82 3.04 7.37 0.93
C MET A 82 3.30 8.42 2.02
N GLY A 83 2.43 8.49 3.03
CA GLY A 83 2.55 9.44 4.13
C GLY A 83 3.81 9.23 4.99
N MET A 84 4.36 8.01 5.01
CA MET A 84 5.62 7.69 5.69
C MET A 84 6.84 7.81 4.78
N GLY A 85 6.66 8.16 3.49
CA GLY A 85 7.74 8.25 2.52
C GLY A 85 8.41 6.91 2.24
N LEU A 86 7.65 5.82 2.31
CA LEU A 86 8.17 4.47 2.12
C LEU A 86 7.93 4.03 0.67
N PRO A 87 8.97 3.52 -0.02
CA PRO A 87 8.77 2.77 -1.26
C PRO A 87 7.84 1.59 -0.98
N MET A 88 7.00 1.26 -1.95
CA MET A 88 6.11 0.11 -1.82
C MET A 88 6.34 -0.95 -2.89
N ILE A 89 6.22 -2.20 -2.48
CA ILE A 89 6.05 -3.32 -3.39
C ILE A 89 4.59 -3.72 -3.28
N ILE A 90 3.88 -3.74 -4.41
CA ILE A 90 2.46 -4.08 -4.45
C ILE A 90 2.23 -5.31 -5.33
N GLY A 91 1.66 -6.37 -4.74
CA GLY A 91 1.22 -7.56 -5.47
C GLY A 91 -0.26 -7.77 -5.27
N VAL A 92 -1.05 -7.16 -6.15
CA VAL A 92 -2.52 -7.21 -6.15
C VAL A 92 -2.96 -7.37 -7.60
N PRO A 93 -4.19 -7.84 -7.87
CA PRO A 93 -4.73 -7.86 -9.22
C PRO A 93 -4.65 -6.50 -9.89
N GLU A 94 -4.39 -6.49 -11.20
CA GLU A 94 -4.32 -5.27 -12.00
C GLU A 94 -5.61 -4.44 -11.88
N GLY A 95 -5.50 -3.15 -11.58
CA GLY A 95 -6.65 -2.27 -11.36
C GLY A 95 -6.29 -0.94 -10.71
N GLU A 96 -7.17 -0.42 -9.85
CA GLU A 96 -7.04 0.95 -9.30
C GLU A 96 -5.79 1.10 -8.44
N ALA A 97 -5.50 0.11 -7.59
CA ALA A 97 -4.34 0.13 -6.71
C ALA A 97 -3.01 0.11 -7.48
N THR A 98 -2.90 -0.72 -8.54
CA THR A 98 -1.68 -0.78 -9.37
C THR A 98 -1.50 0.48 -10.20
N ALA A 99 -2.60 1.07 -10.71
CA ALA A 99 -2.57 2.34 -11.42
C ALA A 99 -2.02 3.48 -10.55
N ILE A 100 -2.53 3.64 -9.32
CA ILE A 100 -2.03 4.65 -8.37
C ILE A 100 -0.51 4.54 -8.19
N VAL A 101 -0.01 3.33 -7.93
CA VAL A 101 1.42 3.11 -7.66
C VAL A 101 2.29 3.42 -8.87
N ARG A 102 1.83 3.10 -10.09
CA ARG A 102 2.56 3.41 -11.32
C ARG A 102 2.51 4.88 -11.67
N ASP A 103 1.33 5.49 -11.62
CA ASP A 103 1.13 6.89 -11.99
C ASP A 103 1.91 7.84 -11.09
N ASP A 104 1.98 7.54 -9.80
CA ASP A 104 2.74 8.32 -8.83
C ASP A 104 4.18 7.83 -8.64
N HIS A 105 4.61 6.80 -9.38
CA HIS A 105 5.99 6.30 -9.40
C HIS A 105 6.56 6.02 -8.00
N CYS A 106 5.71 5.57 -7.07
CA CYS A 106 6.04 5.43 -5.64
C CYS A 106 6.33 3.98 -5.22
N GLY A 107 6.34 3.04 -6.17
CA GLY A 107 6.59 1.64 -5.87
C GLY A 107 6.77 0.74 -7.09
N LEU A 108 6.97 -0.54 -6.82
CA LEU A 108 7.09 -1.61 -7.80
C LEU A 108 5.84 -2.50 -7.76
N VAL A 109 5.20 -2.68 -8.91
CA VAL A 109 4.07 -3.60 -9.08
C VAL A 109 4.59 -4.98 -9.49
N ILE A 110 4.21 -6.01 -8.73
CA ILE A 110 4.50 -7.41 -9.01
C ILE A 110 3.20 -8.18 -9.23
N GLN A 111 3.28 -9.36 -9.84
CA GLN A 111 2.12 -10.25 -9.90
C GLN A 111 1.73 -10.71 -8.48
N PRO A 112 0.43 -10.78 -8.16
CA PRO A 112 -0.02 -11.39 -6.91
C PRO A 112 0.44 -12.85 -6.84
N GLU A 113 0.73 -13.32 -5.64
CA GLU A 113 1.17 -14.68 -5.33
C GLU A 113 2.52 -15.12 -5.94
N ASP A 114 3.23 -14.21 -6.64
CA ASP A 114 4.56 -14.45 -7.19
C ASP A 114 5.67 -14.15 -6.17
N GLU A 115 6.13 -15.22 -5.50
CA GLU A 115 7.21 -15.13 -4.53
C GLU A 115 8.58 -14.79 -5.14
N VAL A 116 8.82 -15.11 -6.41
CA VAL A 116 10.09 -14.84 -7.08
C VAL A 116 10.17 -13.36 -7.42
N ALA A 117 9.11 -12.81 -8.01
CA ALA A 117 9.01 -11.38 -8.31
C ALA A 117 9.08 -10.53 -7.03
N MET A 118 8.44 -10.99 -5.95
CA MET A 118 8.53 -10.30 -4.65
C MET A 118 9.96 -10.20 -4.14
N VAL A 119 10.71 -11.32 -4.13
CA VAL A 119 12.10 -11.33 -3.66
C VAL A 119 12.98 -10.44 -4.57
N ALA A 120 12.83 -10.56 -5.89
CA ALA A 120 13.58 -9.73 -6.83
C ALA A 120 13.29 -8.23 -6.65
N ALA A 121 12.04 -7.84 -6.40
CA ALA A 121 11.67 -6.45 -6.15
C ALA A 121 12.29 -5.92 -4.84
N ILE A 122 12.31 -6.74 -3.80
CA ILE A 122 12.97 -6.40 -2.52
C ILE A 122 14.47 -6.20 -2.73
N GLU A 123 15.14 -7.13 -3.41
CA GLU A 123 16.57 -7.05 -3.70
C GLU A 123 16.91 -5.85 -4.57
N ASN A 124 16.07 -5.53 -5.55
CA ASN A 124 16.24 -4.36 -6.42
C ASN A 124 16.23 -3.05 -5.59
N ILE A 125 15.18 -2.84 -4.78
CA ILE A 125 15.09 -1.63 -3.95
C ILE A 125 16.23 -1.58 -2.90
N TYR A 126 16.63 -2.72 -2.37
CA TYR A 126 17.71 -2.78 -1.38
C TYR A 126 19.10 -2.48 -1.99
N SER A 127 19.38 -2.99 -3.19
CA SER A 127 20.69 -2.86 -3.84
C SER A 127 20.86 -1.54 -4.59
N ASP A 128 19.77 -0.95 -5.10
CA ASP A 128 19.80 0.33 -5.81
C ASP A 128 19.30 1.48 -4.92
N GLN A 129 20.25 2.18 -4.29
CA GLN A 129 19.95 3.33 -3.43
C GLN A 129 19.34 4.50 -4.20
N THR A 130 19.65 4.65 -5.49
CA THR A 130 19.12 5.73 -6.33
C THR A 130 17.66 5.47 -6.63
N LEU A 131 17.33 4.24 -7.03
CA LEU A 131 15.94 3.80 -7.19
C LEU A 131 15.17 4.00 -5.89
N ARG A 132 15.72 3.54 -4.75
CA ARG A 132 15.07 3.68 -3.45
C ARG A 132 14.75 5.14 -3.12
N ALA A 133 15.74 6.03 -3.23
CA ALA A 133 15.56 7.46 -2.92
C ALA A 133 14.51 8.11 -3.83
N SER A 134 14.51 7.78 -5.13
CA SER A 134 13.50 8.25 -6.08
C SER A 134 12.09 7.81 -5.69
N LEU A 135 11.90 6.52 -5.37
CA LEU A 135 10.61 5.99 -4.92
C LEU A 135 10.13 6.66 -3.62
N GLN A 136 11.04 6.95 -2.68
CA GLN A 136 10.72 7.65 -1.43
C GLN A 136 10.24 9.07 -1.68
N GLU A 137 10.96 9.83 -2.49
CA GLU A 137 10.60 11.21 -2.84
C GLU A 137 9.23 11.24 -3.53
N ASN A 138 9.00 10.34 -4.48
CA ASN A 138 7.72 10.19 -5.15
C ASN A 138 6.59 9.83 -4.18
N ALA A 139 6.83 8.92 -3.24
CA ALA A 139 5.86 8.56 -2.21
C ALA A 139 5.45 9.77 -1.34
N ILE A 140 6.43 10.59 -0.92
CA ILE A 140 6.18 11.82 -0.15
C ILE A 140 5.38 12.83 -0.98
N ASN A 141 5.76 13.03 -2.24
CA ASN A 141 5.06 13.95 -3.13
C ASN A 141 3.61 13.52 -3.38
N ALA A 142 3.39 12.21 -3.56
CA ALA A 142 2.06 11.64 -3.73
C ALA A 142 1.19 11.74 -2.47
N ALA A 143 1.77 11.73 -1.27
CA ALA A 143 1.00 11.76 -0.01
C ALA A 143 0.02 12.93 0.05
N ASN A 144 0.44 14.12 -0.39
CA ASN A 144 -0.40 15.33 -0.40
C ASN A 144 -1.59 15.20 -1.37
N LYS A 145 -1.44 14.46 -2.48
CA LYS A 145 -2.51 14.22 -3.46
C LYS A 145 -3.65 13.43 -2.82
N TYR A 146 -3.34 12.53 -1.89
CA TYR A 146 -4.29 11.63 -1.25
C TYR A 146 -4.65 12.01 0.20
N ASP A 147 -4.28 13.22 0.62
CA ASP A 147 -4.70 13.74 1.92
C ASP A 147 -6.23 13.76 2.04
N ARG A 148 -6.74 13.27 3.16
CA ARG A 148 -8.19 13.10 3.39
C ARG A 148 -8.92 14.44 3.41
N THR A 149 -8.31 15.48 3.95
CA THR A 149 -8.92 16.82 4.02
C THR A 149 -9.03 17.39 2.61
N ARG A 150 -7.96 17.27 1.82
CA ARG A 150 -7.96 17.70 0.41
C ARG A 150 -9.02 16.96 -0.41
N LEU A 151 -9.05 15.63 -0.32
CA LEU A 151 -10.04 14.81 -1.03
C LEU A 151 -11.48 15.13 -0.61
N ALA A 152 -11.72 15.40 0.68
CA ALA A 152 -13.04 15.81 1.16
C ALA A 152 -13.48 17.17 0.57
N HIS A 153 -12.55 18.14 0.48
CA HIS A 153 -12.84 19.42 -0.16
C HIS A 153 -13.11 19.28 -1.66
N ASP A 154 -12.35 18.45 -2.36
CA ASP A 154 -12.55 18.17 -3.78
C ASP A 154 -13.92 17.50 -4.04
N PHE A 155 -14.31 16.58 -3.16
CA PHE A 155 -15.64 15.96 -3.20
C PHE A 155 -16.76 16.99 -2.98
N LEU A 156 -16.66 17.82 -1.95
CA LEU A 156 -17.65 18.86 -1.65
C LEU A 156 -17.82 19.83 -2.82
N ARG A 157 -16.71 20.29 -3.41
CA ARG A 157 -16.73 21.16 -4.60
C ARG A 157 -17.48 20.51 -5.76
N SER A 158 -17.18 19.24 -6.04
CA SER A 158 -17.84 18.49 -7.11
C SER A 158 -19.34 18.33 -6.86
N ALA A 159 -19.75 18.10 -5.60
CA ALA A 159 -21.15 18.01 -5.23
C ALA A 159 -21.88 19.36 -5.37
N GLU A 160 -21.25 20.46 -4.96
CA GLU A 160 -21.80 21.82 -5.13
C GLU A 160 -21.96 22.20 -6.60
N ASP A 161 -21.02 21.83 -7.46
CA ASP A 161 -21.08 22.11 -8.90
C ASP A 161 -22.25 21.40 -9.57
N VAL A 162 -22.53 20.14 -9.18
CA VAL A 162 -23.70 19.40 -9.65
C VAL A 162 -25.00 20.08 -9.18
N LEU A 163 -25.09 20.48 -7.92
CA LEU A 163 -26.27 21.16 -7.38
C LEU A 163 -26.53 22.51 -8.08
N ARG A 164 -25.48 23.28 -8.38
CA ARG A 164 -25.59 24.54 -9.14
C ARG A 164 -26.05 24.28 -10.57
N ALA A 165 -25.50 23.27 -11.24
CA ALA A 165 -25.88 22.91 -12.59
C ALA A 165 -27.36 22.50 -12.68
N GLU A 166 -27.87 21.71 -11.72
CA GLU A 166 -29.28 21.31 -11.67
C GLU A 166 -30.21 22.50 -11.35
N SER A 167 -29.82 23.38 -10.42
CA SER A 167 -30.58 24.59 -10.10
C SER A 167 -30.71 25.52 -11.32
N ALA A 168 -29.63 25.68 -12.09
CA ALA A 168 -29.63 26.48 -13.32
C ALA A 168 -30.48 25.87 -14.44
N LYS A 169 -30.57 24.54 -14.54
CA LYS A 169 -31.49 23.86 -15.47
C LYS A 169 -32.95 24.04 -15.06
N HIS A 170 -33.25 23.95 -13.77
CA HIS A 170 -34.62 24.12 -13.25
C HIS A 170 -35.13 25.54 -13.48
N ALA A 171 -34.29 26.56 -13.21
CA ALA A 171 -34.64 27.96 -13.45
C ALA A 171 -34.89 28.29 -14.93
N LYS A 172 -34.22 27.61 -15.87
CA LYS A 172 -34.44 27.77 -17.32
C LYS A 172 -35.64 26.97 -17.86
N GLY A 173 -36.14 26.00 -17.10
CA GLY A 173 -37.29 25.17 -17.49
C GLY A 173 -38.66 25.78 -17.15
N THR A 174 -38.70 26.83 -16.32
CA THR A 174 -39.95 27.46 -15.86
C THR A 174 -40.43 28.62 -16.76
N GLU A 175 -39.69 28.96 -17.81
CA GLU A 175 -40.02 30.04 -18.77
C GLU A 175 -40.72 29.54 -20.06
N LYS A 176 -41.31 28.34 -20.06
CA LYS A 176 -42.11 27.82 -21.19
C LYS A 176 -43.56 27.60 -20.83
#